data_AF-A0A929FAE7-F1
#
_entry.id   AF-A0A929FAE7-F1
#
_cell.length_a   1.000
_cell.length_b   1.000
_cell.length_c   1.000
_cell.angle_alpha   90.00
_cell.angle_beta   90.00
_cell.angle_gamma   90.00
#
_symmetry.space_group_name_H-M   'P 1'
#
loop_
_entity.id
_entity.type
_entity.pdbx_description
1 polymer ?
#
loop_
_entity_poly.entity_id
_entity_poly.type
_entity_poly.pdbx_seq_one_letter_code
_entity_poly.pdbx_strand_id
1 'polypeptide(L)'
;MKKLNLWIIHHPKAVLALVIATTVIAIMQLPKLRAETNLESMFPDDHPVITYNDLAEEWFEVKDAIVIGVFNKGTHGIYNRASLSLIKEITDALKDMEGILNRKKSDIISLSSLDNIVGTELGMDVTPFMK
;
A
#
# COMPACT_ATOMS: atom_id res chain seq x y z
N MET A 1 -13.30 54.93 0.91
CA MET A 1 -14.07 53.96 1.74
C MET A 1 -15.58 54.25 1.76
N LYS A 2 -16.05 55.48 1.98
CA LYS A 2 -17.50 55.79 2.07
C LYS A 2 -18.33 55.46 0.81
N LYS A 3 -17.79 55.70 -0.40
CA LYS A 3 -18.50 55.44 -1.67
C LYS A 3 -18.73 53.95 -1.95
N LEU A 4 -17.78 53.09 -1.58
CA LEU A 4 -17.88 51.64 -1.78
C LEU A 4 -18.93 51.02 -0.84
N ASN A 5 -18.95 51.44 0.42
CA ASN A 5 -19.93 50.97 1.40
C ASN A 5 -21.35 51.37 1.01
N LEU A 6 -21.56 52.61 0.55
CA LEU A 6 -22.86 53.06 0.07
C LEU A 6 -23.32 52.23 -1.14
N TRP A 7 -22.42 51.92 -2.07
CA TRP A 7 -22.76 51.12 -3.26
C TRP A 7 -23.13 49.67 -2.92
N ILE A 8 -22.42 49.05 -1.98
CA ILE A 8 -22.72 47.70 -1.46
C ILE A 8 -24.11 47.66 -0.81
N ILE A 9 -24.48 48.70 -0.05
CA ILE A 9 -25.78 48.79 0.63
C ILE A 9 -26.94 49.03 -0.37
N HIS A 10 -26.70 49.74 -1.48
CA HIS A 10 -27.72 50.00 -2.50
C HIS A 10 -27.93 48.81 -3.46
N HIS A 11 -26.97 47.89 -3.59
CA HIS A 11 -27.07 46.72 -4.48
C HIS A 11 -26.84 45.38 -3.75
N PRO A 12 -27.60 45.06 -2.68
CA PRO A 12 -27.36 43.89 -1.85
C PRO A 12 -27.53 42.57 -2.63
N LYS A 13 -28.46 42.52 -3.60
CA LYS A 13 -28.68 41.34 -4.45
C LYS A 13 -27.49 41.05 -5.36
N ALA A 14 -26.85 42.07 -5.91
CA ALA A 14 -25.69 41.92 -6.80
C ALA A 14 -24.46 41.44 -6.02
N VAL A 15 -24.24 41.99 -4.82
CA VAL A 15 -23.16 41.57 -3.92
C VAL A 15 -23.38 40.12 -3.47
N LEU A 16 -24.62 39.77 -3.08
CA LEU A 16 -24.95 38.39 -2.70
C LEU A 16 -24.77 37.42 -3.86
N ALA A 17 -25.22 37.78 -5.06
CA ALA A 17 -25.04 36.96 -6.27
C ALA A 17 -23.55 36.74 -6.59
N LEU A 18 -22.72 37.78 -6.44
CA LEU A 18 -21.27 37.70 -6.61
C LEU A 18 -20.64 36.72 -5.61
N VAL A 19 -20.98 36.85 -4.32
CA VAL A 19 -20.44 35.97 -3.26
C VAL A 19 -20.85 34.52 -3.51
N ILE A 20 -22.12 34.28 -3.85
CA ILE A 20 -22.62 32.95 -4.20
C ILE A 20 -21.87 32.41 -5.43
N ALA A 21 -21.71 33.21 -6.48
CA ALA A 21 -20.99 32.80 -7.67
C ALA A 21 -19.54 32.41 -7.35
N THR A 22 -18.82 33.22 -6.56
CA THR A 22 -17.45 32.87 -6.14
C THR A 22 -17.39 31.62 -5.27
N THR A 23 -18.39 31.41 -4.42
CA THR A 23 -18.48 30.22 -3.57
C THR A 23 -18.74 28.97 -4.39
N VAL A 24 -19.66 29.03 -5.36
CA VAL A 24 -19.96 27.92 -6.27
C VAL A 24 -18.72 27.58 -7.11
N ILE A 25 -18.02 28.58 -7.65
CA ILE A 25 -16.78 28.35 -8.40
C ILE A 25 -15.73 27.63 -7.52
N ALA A 26 -15.58 28.02 -6.26
CA ALA A 26 -14.66 27.34 -5.34
C ALA A 26 -15.09 25.88 -5.07
N ILE A 27 -16.39 25.65 -4.83
CA ILE A 27 -16.95 24.30 -4.63
C ILE A 27 -16.73 23.41 -5.86
N MET A 28 -16.88 23.96 -7.06
CA MET A 28 -16.63 23.24 -8.32
C MET A 28 -15.18 22.77 -8.47
N GLN A 29 -14.22 23.33 -7.72
CA GLN A 29 -12.83 22.89 -7.73
C GLN A 29 -12.55 21.77 -6.71
N LEU A 30 -13.46 21.49 -5.76
CA LEU A 30 -13.29 20.42 -4.76
C LEU A 30 -13.00 19.04 -5.36
N PRO A 31 -13.62 18.61 -6.48
CA PRO A 31 -13.30 17.32 -7.10
C PRO A 31 -11.86 17.18 -7.59
N LYS A 32 -11.11 18.29 -7.71
CA LYS A 32 -9.69 18.27 -8.10
C LYS A 32 -8.75 18.10 -6.90
N LEU A 33 -9.26 18.17 -5.68
CA LEU A 33 -8.48 17.90 -4.49
C LEU A 33 -8.03 16.45 -4.50
N ARG A 34 -6.73 16.23 -4.33
CA ARG A 34 -6.15 14.90 -4.14
C ARG A 34 -5.90 14.72 -2.65
N ALA A 35 -6.34 13.60 -2.11
CA ALA A 35 -5.93 13.19 -0.77
C ALA A 35 -4.47 12.76 -0.86
N GLU A 36 -3.61 13.40 -0.08
CA GLU A 36 -2.27 12.91 0.14
C GLU A 36 -2.33 11.88 1.28
N THR A 37 -1.94 10.65 0.99
CA THR A 37 -1.95 9.53 1.95
C THR A 37 -0.55 9.04 2.26
N ASN A 38 0.47 9.52 1.55
CA ASN A 38 1.85 9.18 1.85
C ASN A 38 2.35 10.00 3.05
N LEU A 39 2.61 9.32 4.17
CA LEU A 39 3.14 9.93 5.38
C LEU A 39 4.54 10.53 5.19
N GLU A 40 5.34 10.01 4.27
CA GLU A 40 6.70 10.52 3.99
C GLU A 40 6.65 11.92 3.41
N SER A 41 5.64 12.23 2.59
CA SER A 41 5.43 13.57 2.02
C SER A 41 5.09 14.64 3.06
N MET A 42 4.79 14.24 4.30
CA MET A 42 4.59 15.16 5.42
C MET A 42 5.91 15.67 6.01
N PHE A 43 7.03 15.03 5.69
CA PHE A 43 8.37 15.45 6.11
C PHE A 43 9.03 16.33 5.04
N PRO A 44 9.90 17.28 5.43
CA PRO A 44 10.77 17.98 4.49
C PRO A 44 11.68 17.01 3.73
N ASP A 45 11.95 17.29 2.46
CA ASP A 45 12.80 16.43 1.60
C ASP A 45 14.22 16.24 2.16
N ASP A 46 14.72 17.18 2.97
CA ASP A 46 16.05 17.14 3.59
C ASP A 46 16.07 16.48 4.98
N HIS A 47 14.96 15.88 5.41
CA HIS A 47 14.87 15.27 6.72
C HIS A 47 15.70 13.98 6.78
N PRO A 48 16.60 13.81 7.76
CA PRO A 48 17.55 12.69 7.79
C PRO A 48 16.87 11.32 7.82
N VAL A 49 15.66 11.22 8.37
CA VAL A 49 14.89 9.96 8.40
C VAL A 49 14.54 9.47 6.99
N ILE A 50 14.22 10.37 6.05
CA ILE A 50 13.92 10.00 4.66
C ILE A 50 15.20 9.49 3.99
N THR A 51 16.30 10.23 4.11
CA THR A 51 17.59 9.82 3.53
C THR A 51 18.07 8.47 4.05
N TYR A 52 17.93 8.19 5.36
CA TYR A 52 18.31 6.88 5.91
C TYR A 52 17.37 5.76 5.46
N ASN A 53 16.08 6.04 5.25
CA ASN A 53 15.14 5.06 4.72
C ASN A 53 15.49 4.70 3.27
N ASP A 54 15.71 5.70 2.41
CA ASP A 54 16.10 5.52 1.01
C ASP A 54 17.38 4.67 0.89
N LEU A 55 18.39 4.94 1.72
CA LEU A 55 19.62 4.16 1.76
C LEU A 55 19.39 2.71 2.22
N ALA A 56 18.49 2.51 3.19
CA ALA A 56 18.15 1.17 3.66
C ALA A 56 17.38 0.37 2.60
N GLU A 57 16.44 1.00 1.89
CA GLU A 57 15.72 0.40 0.76
C GLU A 57 16.69 0.04 -0.37
N GLU A 58 17.65 0.92 -0.69
CA GLU A 58 18.67 0.67 -1.72
C GLU A 58 19.59 -0.50 -1.34
N TRP A 59 20.09 -0.53 -0.11
CA TRP A 59 21.08 -1.53 0.31
C TRP A 59 20.48 -2.91 0.55
N PHE A 60 19.27 -2.97 1.09
CA PHE A 60 18.65 -4.23 1.49
C PHE A 60 17.55 -4.69 0.54
N GLU A 61 17.27 -3.95 -0.54
CA GLU A 61 16.13 -4.17 -1.43
C GLU A 61 14.80 -4.31 -0.65
N VAL A 62 14.68 -3.63 0.50
CA VAL A 62 13.50 -3.69 1.34
C VAL A 62 12.38 -2.95 0.62
N LYS A 63 11.34 -3.68 0.25
CA LYS A 63 10.12 -3.14 -0.33
C LYS A 63 8.96 -3.41 0.60
N ASP A 64 7.87 -2.69 0.39
CA ASP A 64 6.60 -2.95 1.04
C ASP A 64 6.21 -4.42 0.91
N ALA A 65 6.27 -5.14 2.03
CA ALA A 65 5.91 -6.55 2.10
C ALA A 65 4.41 -6.67 2.40
N ILE A 66 3.69 -7.41 1.55
CA ILE A 66 2.30 -7.75 1.80
C ILE A 66 2.24 -9.08 2.56
N VAL A 67 1.68 -9.05 3.77
CA VAL A 67 1.49 -10.27 4.58
C VAL A 67 0.05 -10.77 4.45
N ILE A 68 -0.10 -12.00 3.94
CA ILE A 68 -1.39 -12.67 3.82
C ILE A 68 -1.52 -13.74 4.91
N GLY A 69 -2.46 -13.54 5.84
CA GLY A 69 -2.74 -14.50 6.91
C GLY A 69 -3.86 -15.48 6.53
N VAL A 70 -3.59 -16.78 6.60
CA VAL A 70 -4.59 -17.85 6.44
C VAL A 70 -4.90 -18.47 7.78
N PHE A 71 -6.18 -18.42 8.18
CA PHE A 71 -6.65 -18.93 9.48
C PHE A 71 -7.65 -20.06 9.28
N ASN A 72 -7.47 -21.17 10.02
CA ASN A 72 -8.42 -22.28 10.06
C ASN A 72 -8.65 -22.68 11.53
N LYS A 73 -9.91 -22.63 11.98
CA LYS A 73 -10.32 -22.95 13.36
C LYS A 73 -10.61 -24.45 13.60
N GLY A 74 -10.38 -25.30 12.60
CA GLY A 74 -10.56 -26.74 12.71
C GLY A 74 -9.53 -27.38 13.65
N THR A 75 -9.77 -28.64 14.01
CA THR A 75 -8.96 -29.41 14.98
C THR A 75 -7.48 -29.57 14.59
N HIS A 76 -7.17 -29.53 13.29
CA HIS A 76 -5.80 -29.65 12.76
C HIS A 76 -5.22 -28.30 12.29
N GLY A 77 -5.92 -27.19 12.57
CA GLY A 77 -5.52 -25.86 12.08
C GLY A 77 -5.38 -25.84 10.56
N ILE A 78 -4.31 -25.21 10.07
CA ILE A 78 -3.99 -25.10 8.64
C ILE A 78 -3.37 -26.35 8.03
N TYR A 79 -2.97 -27.34 8.83
CA TYR A 79 -2.30 -28.57 8.37
C TYR A 79 -3.29 -29.60 7.83
N ASN A 80 -4.12 -29.18 6.89
CA ASN A 80 -5.08 -30.02 6.20
C ASN A 80 -5.00 -29.74 4.69
N ARG A 81 -5.43 -30.69 3.87
CA ARG A 81 -5.33 -30.59 2.41
C ARG A 81 -5.99 -29.32 1.87
N ALA A 82 -7.18 -28.95 2.36
CA ALA A 82 -7.92 -27.81 1.82
C ALA A 82 -7.16 -26.48 2.06
N SER A 83 -6.68 -26.25 3.29
CA SER A 83 -5.92 -25.03 3.62
C SER A 83 -4.57 -24.96 2.90
N LEU A 84 -3.86 -26.09 2.81
CA LEU A 84 -2.57 -26.15 2.09
C LEU A 84 -2.75 -25.96 0.58
N SER A 85 -3.80 -26.52 -0.02
CA SER A 85 -4.15 -26.29 -1.43
C SER A 85 -4.46 -24.82 -1.68
N LEU A 86 -5.24 -24.17 -0.81
CA LEU A 86 -5.53 -22.74 -0.93
C LEU A 86 -4.25 -21.88 -0.88
N ILE A 87 -3.35 -22.16 0.07
CA ILE A 87 -2.06 -21.44 0.17
C ILE A 87 -1.25 -21.61 -1.11
N LYS A 88 -1.22 -22.83 -1.67
CA LYS A 88 -0.55 -23.11 -2.95
C LYS A 88 -1.18 -22.33 -4.10
N GLU A 89 -2.50 -22.36 -4.23
CA GLU A 89 -3.24 -21.65 -5.29
C GLU A 89 -3.01 -20.13 -5.21
N ILE A 90 -3.09 -19.54 -4.02
CA ILE A 90 -2.77 -18.11 -3.83
C ILE A 90 -1.33 -17.83 -4.24
N THR A 91 -0.38 -18.65 -3.78
CA THR A 91 1.04 -18.46 -4.11
C THR A 91 1.29 -18.52 -5.61
N ASP A 92 0.70 -19.50 -6.30
CA ASP A 92 0.88 -19.68 -7.73
C ASP A 92 0.16 -18.57 -8.54
N ALA A 93 -1.01 -18.11 -8.10
CA ALA A 93 -1.68 -16.95 -8.69
C ALA A 93 -0.87 -15.65 -8.55
N LEU A 94 -0.20 -15.43 -7.42
CA LEU A 94 0.65 -14.26 -7.20
C LEU A 94 1.92 -14.28 -8.06
N LYS A 95 2.46 -15.48 -8.36
CA LYS A 95 3.62 -15.65 -9.25
C LYS A 95 3.36 -15.18 -10.68
N ASP A 96 2.12 -15.32 -11.14
CA ASP A 96 1.69 -14.99 -12.51
C ASP A 96 1.09 -13.57 -12.62
N MET A 97 0.93 -12.87 -11.49
CA MET A 97 0.30 -11.55 -11.46
C MET A 97 1.27 -10.46 -11.93
N GLU A 98 0.82 -9.64 -12.88
CA GLU A 98 1.57 -8.47 -13.33
C GLU A 98 1.77 -7.47 -12.17
N GLY A 99 3.00 -6.98 -12.01
CA GLY A 99 3.37 -6.06 -10.94
C GLY A 99 3.91 -6.73 -9.67
N ILE A 100 3.81 -8.05 -9.54
CA ILE A 100 4.45 -8.80 -8.45
C ILE A 100 5.85 -9.25 -8.88
N LEU A 101 6.84 -9.03 -8.01
CA LEU A 101 8.18 -9.56 -8.23
C LEU A 101 8.15 -11.09 -8.05
N ASN A 102 8.61 -11.81 -9.07
CA ASN A 102 8.77 -13.27 -9.03
C ASN A 102 10.08 -13.65 -9.73
N ARG A 103 11.17 -12.98 -9.36
CA ARG A 103 12.50 -13.21 -9.93
C ARG A 103 13.38 -14.05 -9.01
N LYS A 104 13.17 -13.93 -7.70
CA LYS A 104 13.88 -14.66 -6.65
C LYS A 104 12.88 -15.44 -5.79
N LYS A 105 13.31 -16.55 -5.20
CA LYS A 105 12.50 -17.31 -4.21
C LYS A 105 12.08 -16.45 -3.01
N SER A 106 12.86 -15.42 -2.67
CA SER A 106 12.59 -14.47 -1.59
C SER A 106 11.46 -13.50 -1.89
N ASP A 107 11.04 -13.36 -3.16
CA ASP A 107 10.02 -12.37 -3.54
C ASP A 107 8.61 -12.82 -3.11
N ILE A 108 8.36 -14.14 -3.10
CA ILE A 108 7.10 -14.74 -2.65
C ILE A 108 7.39 -15.89 -1.68
N ILE A 109 7.25 -15.61 -0.40
CA ILE A 109 7.51 -16.56 0.69
C ILE A 109 6.19 -17.09 1.23
N SER A 110 5.98 -18.40 1.11
CA SER A 110 4.81 -19.10 1.66
C SER A 110 5.15 -20.55 2.02
N LEU A 111 4.23 -21.26 2.68
CA LEU A 111 4.42 -22.69 2.96
C LEU A 111 4.65 -23.53 1.69
N SER A 112 4.17 -23.09 0.53
CA SER A 112 4.35 -23.82 -0.73
C SER A 112 5.67 -23.49 -1.45
N SER A 113 6.36 -22.41 -1.09
CA SER A 113 7.68 -22.05 -1.63
C SER A 113 8.84 -22.34 -0.67
N LEU A 114 8.54 -22.74 0.56
CA LEU A 114 9.54 -23.11 1.56
C LEU A 114 10.25 -24.43 1.22
N ASP A 115 11.55 -24.45 1.50
CA ASP A 115 12.39 -25.63 1.44
C ASP A 115 12.48 -26.28 2.85
N ASN A 116 12.39 -27.61 2.89
CA ASN A 116 12.66 -28.45 4.04
C ASN A 116 14.14 -28.88 4.03
N ILE A 117 14.90 -28.45 5.04
CA ILE A 117 16.34 -28.67 5.14
C ILE A 117 16.61 -29.59 6.34
N VAL A 118 17.23 -30.74 6.08
CA VAL A 118 17.55 -31.75 7.11
C VAL A 118 19.04 -32.09 7.04
N GLY A 119 19.73 -32.08 8.18
CA GLY A 119 21.13 -32.51 8.27
C GLY A 119 21.26 -34.03 8.15
N THR A 120 22.24 -34.49 7.37
CA THR A 120 22.59 -35.90 7.19
C THR A 120 24.08 -36.12 7.48
N GLU A 121 24.53 -37.37 7.63
CA GLU A 121 25.95 -37.68 7.88
C GLU A 121 26.90 -37.15 6.80
N LEU A 122 26.40 -36.95 5.57
CA LEU A 122 27.17 -36.46 4.43
C LEU A 122 26.97 -34.96 4.15
N GLY A 123 26.07 -34.27 4.86
CA GLY A 123 25.79 -32.85 4.63
C GLY A 123 24.36 -32.44 4.94
N MET A 124 23.67 -31.82 3.98
CA MET A 124 22.27 -31.38 4.11
C MET A 124 21.44 -31.91 2.95
N ASP A 125 20.25 -32.42 3.26
CA ASP A 125 19.21 -32.75 2.30
C ASP A 125 18.21 -31.58 2.23
N VAL A 126 17.96 -31.08 1.01
CA VAL A 126 17.10 -29.93 0.76
C VAL A 126 16.00 -30.37 -0.19
N THR A 127 14.77 -30.46 0.32
CA THR A 127 13.59 -30.89 -0.43
C THR A 127 12.47 -29.87 -0.31
N PRO A 128 11.52 -29.78 -1.25
CA PRO A 128 10.35 -28.91 -1.08
C PRO A 128 9.55 -29.29 0.17
N PHE A 129 9.11 -28.31 0.96
CA PHE A 129 8.30 -28.55 2.16
C PHE A 129 6.94 -29.18 1.81
N MET A 130 6.35 -28.75 0.69
CA MET A 130 5.12 -29.31 0.13
C MET A 130 5.43 -30.08 -1.15
N LYS A 131 4.83 -31.27 -1.32
CA LYS A 131 4.89 -32.08 -2.54
C LYS A 131 3.57 -32.01 -3.30
#